data_AF-A0A3N5J6Q6-F1
#
_entry.id   AF-A0A3N5J6Q6-F1
#
_cell.length_a   1.000
_cell.length_b   1.000
_cell.length_c   1.000
_cell.angle_alpha   90.00
_cell.angle_beta   90.00
_cell.angle_gamma   90.00
#
_symmetry.space_group_name_H-M   'P 1'
#
loop_
_entity.id
_entity.type
_entity.pdbx_description
1 polymer ?
#
loop_
_entity_poly.entity_id
_entity_poly.type
_entity_poly.pdbx_seq_one_letter_code
_entity_poly.pdbx_strand_id
1 'polypeptide(L)' 'MAETALKVVEKVEILTLQDNYIDMTAMDNNAIVTRAMALQDGEFRASISAEHGFSALVKTTGEGKTHTLLFDF' A
#
# COMPACT_ATOMS: atom_id res chain seq x y z
N MET A 1 18.94 5.77 -24.32
CA MET A 1 18.78 5.39 -22.90
C MET A 1 19.75 6.26 -22.13
N ALA A 2 19.26 7.19 -21.30
CA ALA A 2 20.15 7.99 -20.47
C ALA A 2 20.82 7.05 -19.45
N GLU A 3 22.13 7.10 -19.34
CA GLU A 3 22.87 6.42 -18.29
C GLU A 3 22.61 7.18 -16.99
N THR A 4 21.57 6.78 -16.26
CA THR A 4 21.25 7.39 -14.98
C THR A 4 22.32 6.98 -13.97
N ALA A 5 23.28 7.86 -13.71
CA ALA A 5 24.27 7.67 -12.66
C ALA A 5 23.56 7.64 -11.30
N LEU A 6 23.32 6.43 -10.78
CA LEU A 6 22.76 6.25 -9.44
C LEU A 6 23.82 6.64 -8.39
N LYS A 7 23.41 7.43 -7.40
CA LYS A 7 24.26 7.78 -6.27
C LYS A 7 24.20 6.69 -5.20
N VAL A 8 25.36 6.33 -4.65
CA VAL A 8 25.43 5.47 -3.47
C VAL A 8 24.91 6.23 -2.25
N VAL A 9 24.16 5.55 -1.38
CA VAL A 9 23.61 6.10 -0.14
C VAL A 9 24.10 5.29 1.06
N GLU A 10 24.23 5.95 2.20
CA GLU A 10 24.74 5.36 3.45
C GLU A 10 23.65 4.55 4.17
N LYS A 11 22.39 5.01 4.10
CA LYS A 11 21.24 4.36 4.73
C LYS A 11 20.00 4.42 3.85
N VAL A 12 19.24 3.33 3.80
CA VAL A 12 17.86 3.29 3.33
C VAL A 12 16.97 2.84 4.48
N GLU A 13 15.94 3.63 4.79
CA GLU A 13 14.90 3.32 5.77
C GLU A 13 13.56 3.24 5.04
N ILE A 14 12.85 2.12 5.21
CA ILE A 14 11.55 1.88 4.59
C ILE A 14 10.53 1.77 5.72
N LEU A 15 9.65 2.76 5.82
CA LEU A 15 8.46 2.69 6.67
C LEU A 15 7.29 2.26 5.80
N THR A 16 6.83 1.03 5.99
CA THR A 16 5.62 0.53 5.34
C THR A 16 4.40 1.07 6.06
N LEU A 17 3.57 1.80 5.32
CA LEU A 17 2.22 2.18 5.72
C LEU A 17 1.31 1.07 5.17
N GLN A 18 1.01 0.10 6.02
CA GLN A 18 -0.01 -0.88 5.71
C GLN A 18 -1.36 -0.35 6.20
N ASP A 19 -2.18 0.12 5.27
CA ASP A 19 -3.61 0.30 5.53
C ASP A 19 -4.29 -1.07 5.43
N ASN A 20 -4.22 -1.84 6.52
CA ASN A 20 -4.79 -3.18 6.58
C ASN A 20 -6.28 -3.14 7.01
N TYR A 21 -7.05 -2.13 6.61
CA TYR A 21 -8.51 -2.23 6.71
C TYR A 21 -9.06 -2.84 5.42
N ILE A 22 -9.09 -4.16 5.40
CA ILE A 22 -9.74 -4.94 4.35
C ILE A 22 -11.25 -4.90 4.62
N ASP A 23 -12.00 -4.14 3.81
CA ASP A 23 -13.45 -4.00 3.93
C ASP A 23 -14.14 -5.36 3.83
N MET A 24 -13.53 -6.32 3.11
CA MET A 24 -14.01 -7.71 3.01
C MET A 24 -13.97 -8.49 4.34
N THR A 25 -13.11 -8.11 5.29
CA THR A 25 -13.05 -8.76 6.63
C THR A 25 -14.01 -8.11 7.62
N ALA A 26 -14.42 -6.88 7.33
CA ALA A 26 -15.46 -6.17 8.06
C ALA A 26 -16.83 -6.65 7.55
N MET A 27 -17.33 -7.77 8.08
CA MET A 27 -18.65 -8.30 7.69
C MET A 27 -19.82 -7.57 8.35
N ASP A 28 -19.58 -6.49 9.09
CA ASP A 28 -20.59 -5.74 9.83
C ASP A 28 -21.24 -4.65 8.96
N ASN A 29 -22.34 -4.98 8.29
CA ASN A 29 -23.20 -3.95 7.70
C ASN A 29 -23.87 -3.10 8.78
N ASN A 30 -24.23 -1.86 8.45
CA ASN A 30 -25.10 -1.04 9.28
C ASN A 30 -26.13 -0.28 8.42
N ALA A 31 -26.97 0.54 9.05
CA ALA A 31 -28.04 1.28 8.36
C ALA A 31 -27.54 2.33 7.34
N ILE A 32 -26.26 2.69 7.39
CA ILE A 32 -25.62 3.75 6.58
C ILE A 32 -24.59 3.15 5.61
N VAL A 33 -23.88 2.10 6.02
CA VAL A 33 -22.78 1.47 5.27
C VAL A 33 -23.18 0.05 4.88
N THR A 34 -23.19 -0.21 3.56
CA THR A 34 -23.36 -1.54 2.99
C THR A 34 -22.06 -1.96 2.31
N ARG A 35 -21.46 -3.05 2.80
CA ARG A 35 -20.17 -3.56 2.32
C ARG A 35 -20.35 -4.63 1.26
N ALA A 36 -19.42 -4.67 0.31
CA ALA A 36 -19.47 -5.62 -0.78
C ALA A 36 -19.16 -7.03 -0.28
N MET A 37 -20.07 -7.98 -0.47
CA MET A 37 -19.79 -9.39 -0.22
C MET A 37 -19.32 -10.03 -1.52
N ALA A 38 -18.15 -10.65 -1.49
CA ALA A 38 -17.56 -11.39 -2.62
C ALA A 38 -18.27 -12.72 -2.94
N LEU A 39 -19.55 -12.85 -2.60
CA LEU A 39 -20.34 -14.07 -2.74
C LEU A 39 -20.94 -14.13 -4.15
N GLN A 40 -20.46 -15.06 -4.96
CA GLN A 40 -21.02 -15.37 -6.27
C GLN A 40 -21.29 -16.89 -6.33
N ASP A 41 -22.51 -17.28 -6.69
CA ASP A 41 -22.96 -18.68 -6.70
C ASP A 41 -22.79 -19.41 -5.35
N GLY A 42 -22.87 -18.69 -4.23
CA GLY A 42 -22.71 -19.26 -2.89
C GLY A 42 -21.25 -19.53 -2.49
N GLU A 43 -20.27 -19.14 -3.31
CA GLU A 43 -18.85 -19.23 -3.01
C GLU A 43 -18.21 -17.83 -3.02
N PHE A 44 -17.15 -17.66 -2.22
CA PHE A 44 -16.33 -16.44 -2.27
C PHE A 44 -15.48 -16.47 -3.54
N ARG A 45 -15.92 -15.77 -4.60
CA ARG A 45 -15.31 -15.85 -5.94
C ARG A 45 -14.88 -14.51 -6.53
N ALA A 46 -15.36 -13.39 -5.98
CA ALA A 46 -14.99 -12.06 -6.44
C ALA A 46 -13.94 -11.45 -5.50
N SER A 47 -12.64 -11.67 -5.76
CA SER A 47 -11.60 -10.88 -5.09
C SER A 47 -11.81 -9.41 -5.47
N ILE A 48 -11.98 -8.52 -4.49
CA ILE A 48 -11.96 -7.08 -4.76
C ILE A 48 -10.57 -6.77 -5.30
N SER A 49 -10.49 -6.46 -6.60
CA SER A 49 -9.23 -6.30 -7.33
C SER A 49 -8.49 -4.99 -6.98
N ALA A 50 -8.94 -4.30 -5.93
CA ALA A 50 -8.53 -2.94 -5.59
C ALA A 50 -8.35 -2.71 -4.08
N GLU A 51 -8.03 -3.74 -3.31
CA GLU A 51 -7.47 -3.53 -1.96
C GLU A 51 -5.94 -3.48 -2.06
N HIS A 52 -5.45 -2.32 -2.48
CA HIS A 52 -4.04 -1.99 -2.39
C HIS A 52 -3.92 -0.84 -1.40
N GLY A 53 -3.70 -1.19 -0.13
CA GLY A 53 -3.40 -0.27 0.97
C GLY A 53 -1.91 -0.23 1.29
N PHE A 54 -1.06 -0.44 0.27
CA PHE A 54 0.38 -0.44 0.45
C PHE A 54 0.95 0.90 0.02
N SER A 55 1.29 1.72 1.00
CA SER A 55 2.15 2.88 0.76
C SER A 55 3.46 2.68 1.53
N ALA A 56 4.55 3.25 1.03
CA ALA A 56 5.84 3.22 1.71
C ALA A 56 6.45 4.61 1.76
N LEU A 57 6.84 5.05 2.94
CA LEU A 57 7.68 6.21 3.11
C LEU A 57 9.14 5.76 3.13
N VAL A 58 9.84 6.01 2.03
CA VAL A 58 11.24 5.63 1.85
C VAL A 58 12.11 6.84 2.13
N LYS A 59 13.08 6.67 3.04
CA LYS A 59 14.10 7.68 3.31
C LYS A 59 15.46 7.17 2.87
N THR A 60 16.17 7.98 2.12
CA THR A 60 17.57 7.72 1.72
C THR A 60 18.47 8.77 2.34
N THR A 61 19.53 8.35 3.02
CA THR A 61 20.52 9.25 3.65
C THR A 61 21.88 9.09 2.97
N GLY A 62 22.51 10.19 2.58
CA GLY A 62 23.87 10.24 2.06
C GLY A 62 24.42 11.66 2.07
N GLU A 63 25.74 11.80 2.23
CA GLU A 63 26.42 13.12 2.29
C GLU A 63 25.83 14.04 3.39
N GLY A 64 25.39 13.44 4.51
CA GLY A 64 24.76 14.16 5.62
C GLY A 64 23.35 14.72 5.32
N LYS A 65 22.74 14.36 4.18
CA LYS A 65 21.39 14.76 3.79
C LYS A 65 20.44 13.57 3.76
N THR A 66 19.18 13.79 4.12
CA THR A 66 18.13 12.79 3.99
C THR A 66 17.07 13.27 3.01
N HIS A 67 16.75 12.43 2.03
CA HIS A 67 15.64 12.62 1.10
C HIS A 67 14.52 11.65 1.48
N THR A 68 13.28 12.12 1.41
CA THR A 68 12.08 11.33 1.74
C THR A 68 11.21 11.23 0.50
N LEU A 69 10.79 10.02 0.17
CA LEU A 69 9.92 9.71 -0.95
C LEU A 69 8.69 8.95 -0.43
N LEU A 70 7.51 9.32 -0.92
CA LEU A 70 6.30 8.52 -0.73
C LEU A 70 6.09 7.68 -1.99
N PHE A 71 6.03 6.37 -1.80
CA PHE A 71 5.55 5.42 -2.80
C PHE A 71 4.11 5.05 -2.43
N ASP A 72 3.19 5.22 -3.36
CA ASP A 72 1.77 4.92 -3.20
C ASP A 72 1.33 4.03 -4.36
N PHE A 73 0.71 2.90 -4.05
CA PHE A 73 0.42 1.81 -5.01
C PHE A 73 -1.07 1.50 -5.09
#